data_AF-A0A379CI66-F1
#
_entry.id   AF-A0A379CI66-F1
#
_cell.length_a   1.000
_cell.length_b   1.000
_cell.length_c   1.000
_cell.angle_alpha   90.00
_cell.angle_beta   90.00
_cell.angle_gamma   90.00
#
_symmetry.space_group_name_H-M   'P 1'
#
loop_
_entity.id
_entity.type
_entity.pdbx_description
1 polymer ?
#
loop_
_entity_poly.entity_id
_entity_poly.type
_entity_poly.pdbx_seq_one_letter_code
_entity_poly.pdbx_strand_id
1 'polypeptide(L)'
;METKELEKYINEKVEEFRKDLVLDIKNKVKEVERPKTIWDLKIEDGETYYNIRPDGYIRTQHFNSIYDCDTRDMGNALLTKEEAEFEVERLKILAIMKKYSRPFKKEDENWVISFDETENFITYDIWWDINFSVPIFESREMAQKVVEEIGEDRLKKYYFRLE
;
A
#
# COMPACT_ATOMS: atom_id res chain seq x y z
N MET A 1 48.32 -36.90 -17.62
CA MET A 1 47.77 -35.78 -16.83
C MET A 1 47.39 -36.37 -15.50
N GLU A 2 48.16 -36.06 -14.47
CA GLU A 2 47.96 -36.60 -13.13
C GLU A 2 46.60 -36.12 -12.60
N THR A 3 45.85 -36.97 -11.92
CA THR A 3 44.48 -36.70 -11.42
C THR A 3 44.35 -35.37 -10.69
N LYS A 4 45.42 -34.91 -10.03
CA LYS A 4 45.53 -33.61 -9.35
C LYS A 4 45.49 -32.40 -10.29
N GLU A 5 46.05 -32.51 -11.49
CA GLU A 5 46.00 -31.42 -12.48
C GLU A 5 44.59 -31.26 -13.05
N LEU A 6 43.89 -32.39 -13.24
CA LEU A 6 42.50 -32.39 -13.71
C LEU A 6 41.56 -31.82 -12.64
N GLU A 7 41.73 -32.21 -11.37
CA GLU A 7 40.96 -31.65 -10.25
C GLU A 7 41.17 -30.14 -10.11
N LYS A 8 42.42 -29.67 -10.24
CA LYS A 8 42.75 -28.25 -10.21
C LYS A 8 42.06 -27.49 -11.34
N TYR A 9 42.12 -28.00 -12.56
CA TYR A 9 41.46 -27.40 -13.73
C TYR A 9 39.94 -27.33 -13.56
N ILE A 10 39.31 -28.39 -13.06
CA ILE A 10 37.87 -28.42 -12.79
C ILE A 10 37.49 -27.37 -11.74
N ASN A 11 38.24 -27.29 -10.64
CA ASN A 11 37.97 -26.30 -9.59
C ASN A 11 38.11 -24.87 -10.08
N GLU A 12 39.14 -24.57 -10.89
CA GLU A 12 39.31 -23.25 -11.49
C GLU A 12 38.13 -22.87 -12.39
N LYS A 13 37.64 -23.82 -13.21
CA LYS A 13 36.47 -23.60 -14.08
C LYS A 13 35.17 -23.43 -13.31
N VAL A 14 34.98 -24.17 -12.21
CA VAL A 14 33.80 -24.02 -11.34
C VAL A 14 33.80 -22.66 -10.64
N GLU A 15 34.95 -22.19 -10.17
CA GLU A 15 35.06 -20.87 -9.55
C GLU A 15 34.85 -19.72 -10.54
N GLU A 16 35.34 -19.86 -11.78
CA GLU A 16 35.05 -18.92 -12.87
C GLU A 16 33.54 -18.86 -13.15
N PHE A 17 32.90 -20.02 -13.34
CA PHE A 17 31.45 -20.10 -13.56
C PHE A 17 30.64 -19.53 -12.40
N ARG A 18 31.05 -19.78 -11.14
CA ARG A 18 30.40 -19.20 -9.96
C ARG A 18 30.49 -17.68 -9.94
N LYS A 19 31.65 -17.11 -10.29
CA LYS A 19 31.83 -15.65 -10.35
C LYS A 19 30.93 -15.03 -11.42
N ASP A 20 30.88 -15.65 -12.60
CA ASP A 20 30.03 -15.19 -13.70
C ASP A 20 28.55 -15.28 -13.33
N LEU A 21 28.12 -16.38 -12.72
CA LEU A 21 26.74 -16.54 -12.26
C LEU A 21 26.37 -15.52 -11.18
N VAL A 22 27.25 -15.27 -10.22
CA VAL A 22 27.02 -14.25 -9.18
C VAL A 22 26.96 -12.86 -9.78
N LEU A 23 27.75 -12.56 -10.81
CA LEU A 23 27.72 -11.28 -11.52
C LEU A 23 26.42 -11.12 -12.31
N ASP A 24 25.99 -12.16 -13.04
CA ASP A 24 24.72 -12.17 -13.78
C ASP A 24 23.52 -12.01 -12.85
N ILE A 25 23.49 -12.71 -11.72
CA ILE A 25 22.45 -12.55 -10.69
C ILE A 25 22.48 -11.13 -10.11
N LYS A 26 23.65 -10.58 -9.78
CA LYS A 26 23.76 -9.21 -9.26
C LYS A 26 23.28 -8.17 -10.28
N ASN A 27 23.55 -8.38 -11.56
CA ASN A 27 23.09 -7.49 -12.62
C ASN A 27 21.58 -7.62 -12.83
N LYS A 28 21.03 -8.84 -12.85
CA LYS A 28 19.58 -9.08 -12.92
C LYS A 28 18.82 -8.57 -11.69
N VAL A 29 19.38 -8.70 -10.50
CA VAL A 29 18.81 -8.14 -9.25
C VAL A 29 18.86 -6.62 -9.27
N LYS A 30 19.89 -6.01 -9.88
CA LYS A 30 19.91 -4.56 -10.14
C LYS A 30 18.90 -4.13 -11.21
N GLU A 31 18.58 -5.00 -12.16
CA GLU A 31 17.55 -4.80 -13.19
C GLU A 31 16.12 -5.12 -12.70
N VAL A 32 15.94 -5.69 -11.50
CA VAL A 32 14.64 -5.60 -10.80
C VAL A 32 14.52 -4.18 -10.29
N GLU A 33 14.30 -3.25 -11.21
CA GLU A 33 13.94 -1.88 -10.90
C GLU A 33 12.70 -1.94 -10.01
N ARG A 34 12.80 -1.35 -8.81
CA ARG A 34 11.62 -1.18 -7.96
C ARG A 34 10.53 -0.52 -8.82
N PRO A 35 9.25 -0.94 -8.71
CA PRO A 35 8.18 -0.34 -9.47
C PRO A 35 8.24 1.18 -9.34
N LYS A 36 8.13 1.88 -10.47
CA LYS A 36 8.06 3.33 -10.50
C LYS A 36 6.91 3.79 -9.60
N THR A 37 7.11 4.88 -8.88
CA THR A 37 6.12 5.50 -8.00
C THR A 37 5.90 6.96 -8.38
N ILE A 38 4.87 7.58 -7.81
CA ILE A 38 4.62 9.01 -7.99
C ILE A 38 5.81 9.90 -7.55
N TRP A 39 6.63 9.41 -6.62
CA TRP A 39 7.82 10.11 -6.12
C TRP A 39 8.98 10.14 -7.11
N ASP A 40 8.92 9.29 -8.15
CA ASP A 40 9.92 9.25 -9.21
C ASP A 40 9.62 10.23 -10.35
N LEU A 41 8.43 10.87 -10.35
CA LEU A 41 8.08 11.90 -11.33
C LEU A 41 8.81 13.22 -11.03
N LYS A 42 9.25 13.88 -12.10
CA LYS A 42 9.87 15.19 -12.04
C LYS A 42 9.18 16.17 -12.98
N ILE A 43 9.23 17.45 -12.61
CA ILE A 43 8.58 18.53 -13.35
C ILE A 43 9.09 18.61 -14.79
N GLU A 44 10.39 18.42 -14.99
CA GLU A 44 11.03 18.48 -16.30
C GLU A 44 10.55 17.40 -17.28
N ASP A 45 10.09 16.26 -16.76
CA ASP A 45 9.68 15.12 -17.58
C ASP A 45 8.21 15.25 -18.02
N GLY A 46 7.39 16.05 -17.31
CA GLY A 46 6.01 16.36 -17.70
C GLY A 46 5.08 15.13 -17.71
N GLU A 47 5.43 14.10 -16.95
CA GLU A 47 4.80 12.79 -17.04
C GLU A 47 3.35 12.79 -16.54
N THR A 48 2.54 11.90 -17.09
CA THR A 48 1.13 11.79 -16.72
C THR A 48 0.96 11.16 -15.34
N TYR A 49 0.03 11.71 -14.56
CA TYR A 49 -0.46 11.13 -13.31
C TYR A 49 -1.96 11.37 -13.14
N TYR A 50 -2.55 10.81 -12.09
CA TYR A 50 -3.96 10.91 -11.79
C TYR A 50 -4.19 11.55 -10.41
N ASN A 51 -5.24 12.37 -10.29
CA ASN A 51 -5.70 12.87 -8.99
C ASN A 51 -7.21 12.74 -8.82
N ILE A 52 -7.65 12.75 -7.57
CA ILE A 52 -9.06 12.58 -7.23
C ILE A 52 -9.64 13.93 -6.82
N ARG A 53 -10.75 14.32 -7.47
CA ARG A 53 -11.53 15.51 -7.09
C ARG A 53 -12.43 15.22 -5.90
N PRO A 54 -12.94 16.26 -5.21
CA PRO A 54 -13.85 16.08 -4.07
C PRO A 54 -15.14 15.29 -4.38
N ASP A 55 -15.58 15.27 -5.65
CA ASP A 55 -16.73 14.49 -6.13
C ASP A 55 -16.38 13.03 -6.48
N GLY A 56 -15.12 12.61 -6.28
CA GLY A 56 -14.61 11.29 -6.65
C GLY A 56 -14.22 11.17 -8.13
N TYR A 57 -14.31 12.25 -8.91
CA TYR A 57 -13.88 12.23 -10.31
C TYR A 57 -12.35 12.13 -10.40
N ILE A 58 -11.86 11.16 -11.17
CA ILE A 58 -10.43 10.97 -11.44
C ILE A 58 -10.04 11.87 -12.63
N ARG A 59 -9.13 12.82 -12.41
CA ARG A 59 -8.53 13.60 -13.51
C ARG A 59 -7.18 13.02 -13.88
N THR A 60 -6.90 13.04 -15.17
CA THR A 60 -5.55 12.91 -15.70
C THR A 60 -4.88 14.29 -15.69
N GLN A 61 -3.65 14.38 -15.20
CA GLN A 61 -2.82 15.58 -15.14
C GLN A 61 -1.41 15.27 -15.63
N HIS A 62 -0.60 16.32 -15.83
CA HIS A 62 0.82 16.21 -16.17
C HIS A 62 1.65 16.79 -15.04
N PHE A 63 2.64 16.07 -14.57
CA PHE A 63 3.53 16.46 -13.50
C PHE A 63 4.56 17.45 -14.05
N ASN A 64 4.22 18.74 -14.10
CA ASN A 64 5.02 19.76 -14.76
C ASN A 64 5.04 21.11 -14.03
N SER A 65 4.53 21.15 -12.80
CA SER A 65 4.43 22.37 -12.01
C SER A 65 4.57 22.09 -10.51
N ILE A 66 4.77 23.16 -9.74
CA ILE A 66 4.79 23.09 -8.26
C ILE A 66 3.44 22.59 -7.72
N TYR A 67 2.33 22.88 -8.39
CA TYR A 67 1.01 22.38 -8.01
C TYR A 67 0.93 20.84 -8.01
N ASP A 68 1.68 20.19 -8.91
CA ASP A 68 1.73 18.74 -8.99
C ASP A 68 2.55 18.14 -7.84
N CYS A 69 3.63 18.83 -7.43
CA CYS A 69 4.35 18.52 -6.20
C CYS A 69 3.43 18.63 -4.99
N ASP A 70 2.66 19.72 -4.86
CA ASP A 70 1.71 19.90 -3.76
C ASP A 70 0.63 18.81 -3.74
N THR A 71 0.14 18.41 -4.92
CA THR A 71 -0.85 17.33 -5.06
C THR A 71 -0.26 15.99 -4.60
N ARG A 72 1.00 15.70 -4.93
CA ARG A 72 1.74 14.52 -4.47
C ARG A 72 1.98 14.55 -2.96
N ASP A 73 2.43 15.68 -2.43
CA ASP A 73 2.78 15.81 -1.01
C ASP A 73 1.52 15.74 -0.12
N MET A 74 0.35 16.11 -0.66
CA MET A 74 -0.96 15.87 -0.04
C MET A 74 -1.42 14.39 -0.11
N GLY A 75 -0.70 13.55 -0.86
CA GLY A 75 -1.05 12.15 -1.09
C GLY A 75 -2.18 11.93 -2.10
N ASN A 76 -2.51 12.92 -2.93
CA ASN A 76 -3.59 12.85 -3.93
C ASN A 76 -3.07 12.72 -5.37
N ALA A 77 -1.77 12.48 -5.57
CA ALA A 77 -1.21 12.16 -6.87
C ALA A 77 -0.92 10.65 -6.93
N LEU A 78 -1.52 9.99 -7.92
CA LEU A 78 -1.50 8.54 -8.12
C LEU A 78 -0.90 8.26 -9.50
N LEU A 79 -0.03 7.26 -9.59
CA LEU A 79 0.74 7.02 -10.81
C LEU A 79 -0.14 6.36 -11.87
N THR A 80 -1.00 5.44 -11.45
CA THR A 80 -1.87 4.69 -12.36
C THR A 80 -3.34 5.03 -12.17
N LYS A 81 -4.15 4.72 -13.19
CA LYS A 81 -5.60 4.93 -13.11
C LYS A 81 -6.23 3.92 -12.15
N GLU A 82 -5.71 2.70 -12.13
CA GLU A 82 -6.14 1.61 -11.26
C GLU A 82 -5.91 1.97 -9.78
N GLU A 83 -4.76 2.58 -9.45
CA GLU A 83 -4.51 3.15 -8.12
C GLU A 83 -5.55 4.22 -7.76
N ALA A 84 -5.91 5.10 -8.71
CA ALA A 84 -6.93 6.12 -8.52
C ALA A 84 -8.34 5.54 -8.31
N GLU A 85 -8.73 4.54 -9.09
CA GLU A 85 -10.01 3.84 -8.92
C GLU A 85 -10.08 3.12 -7.56
N PHE A 86 -8.98 2.52 -7.12
CA PHE A 86 -8.89 1.89 -5.80
C PHE A 86 -9.03 2.92 -4.67
N GLU A 87 -8.30 4.03 -4.75
CA GLU A 87 -8.32 5.07 -3.72
C GLU A 87 -9.68 5.79 -3.66
N VAL A 88 -10.38 5.95 -4.78
CA VAL A 88 -11.78 6.46 -4.78
C VAL A 88 -12.69 5.59 -3.90
N GLU A 89 -12.61 4.27 -4.03
CA GLU A 89 -13.41 3.36 -3.19
C GLU A 89 -12.98 3.40 -1.72
N ARG A 90 -11.67 3.46 -1.46
CA ARG A 90 -11.15 3.65 -0.10
C ARG A 90 -11.66 4.95 0.54
N LEU A 91 -11.66 6.07 -0.18
CA LEU A 91 -12.14 7.36 0.31
C LEU A 91 -13.64 7.33 0.63
N LYS A 92 -14.46 6.62 -0.17
CA LYS A 92 -15.89 6.42 0.12
C LYS A 92 -16.09 5.63 1.41
N ILE A 93 -15.30 4.58 1.62
CA ILE A 93 -15.33 3.78 2.87
C ILE A 93 -14.94 4.65 4.07
N LEU A 94 -13.85 5.42 3.95
CA LEU A 94 -13.42 6.33 5.00
C LEU A 94 -14.47 7.42 5.31
N ALA A 95 -15.22 7.88 4.30
CA ALA A 95 -16.31 8.83 4.52
C ALA A 95 -17.43 8.22 5.38
N ILE A 96 -17.79 6.95 5.13
CA ILE A 96 -18.78 6.23 5.95
C ILE A 96 -18.24 6.01 7.38
N MET A 97 -16.98 5.59 7.53
CA MET A 97 -16.37 5.42 8.85
C MET A 97 -16.35 6.74 9.64
N LYS A 98 -15.94 7.84 9.00
CA LYS A 98 -15.87 9.17 9.63
C LYS A 98 -17.23 9.63 10.14
N LYS A 99 -18.30 9.40 9.36
CA LYS A 99 -19.68 9.75 9.72
C LYS A 99 -20.12 9.14 11.06
N TYR A 100 -19.61 7.97 11.41
CA TYR A 100 -19.96 7.26 12.65
C TYR A 100 -18.86 7.28 13.71
N SER A 101 -17.71 7.89 13.40
CA SER A 101 -16.57 7.93 14.30
C SER A 101 -16.68 9.04 15.36
N ARG A 102 -15.94 8.87 16.46
CA ARG A 102 -15.74 9.83 17.53
C ARG A 102 -14.25 9.98 17.87
N PRO A 103 -13.84 11.07 18.53
CA PRO A 103 -12.49 11.19 19.07
C PRO A 103 -12.17 10.11 20.11
N PHE A 104 -10.89 9.74 20.18
CA PHE A 104 -10.35 8.86 21.23
C PHE A 104 -10.57 9.47 22.62
N LYS A 105 -10.94 8.63 23.58
CA LYS A 105 -11.01 8.98 25.00
C LYS A 105 -10.15 8.00 25.80
N LYS A 106 -9.20 8.55 26.56
CA LYS A 106 -8.34 7.75 27.44
C LYS A 106 -9.18 7.18 28.59
N GLU A 107 -8.85 5.96 29.03
CA GLU A 107 -9.55 5.28 30.14
C GLU A 107 -11.05 5.04 29.85
N ASP A 108 -11.40 4.91 28.57
CA ASP A 108 -12.77 4.70 28.09
C ASP A 108 -12.80 3.62 26.98
N GLU A 109 -14.00 3.14 26.66
CA GLU A 109 -14.21 2.14 25.61
C GLU A 109 -14.11 2.79 24.22
N ASN A 110 -12.96 2.66 23.56
CA ASN A 110 -12.81 3.06 22.17
C ASN A 110 -13.07 1.86 21.26
N TRP A 111 -14.30 1.77 20.74
CA TRP A 111 -14.69 0.71 19.83
C TRP A 111 -14.03 0.89 18.47
N VAL A 112 -13.45 -0.17 17.92
CA VAL A 112 -12.78 -0.16 16.62
C VAL A 112 -13.24 -1.33 15.77
N ILE A 113 -13.12 -1.19 14.45
CA ILE A 113 -13.30 -2.29 13.50
C ILE A 113 -11.92 -2.80 13.12
N SER A 114 -11.72 -4.10 13.33
CA SER A 114 -10.48 -4.82 13.02
C SER A 114 -10.81 -6.04 12.16
N PHE A 115 -9.78 -6.66 11.59
CA PHE A 115 -9.92 -7.89 10.85
C PHE A 115 -8.96 -8.91 11.45
N ASP A 116 -9.49 -10.06 11.87
CA ASP A 116 -8.70 -11.20 12.29
C ASP A 116 -8.31 -12.01 11.05
N GLU A 117 -7.03 -11.96 10.67
CA GLU A 117 -6.50 -12.69 9.52
C GLU A 117 -6.41 -14.20 9.75
N THR A 118 -6.21 -14.62 11.00
CA THR A 118 -6.11 -16.04 11.36
C THR A 118 -7.47 -16.72 11.20
N GLU A 119 -8.52 -16.04 11.66
CA GLU A 119 -9.88 -16.58 11.67
C GLU A 119 -10.75 -16.07 10.48
N ASN A 120 -10.23 -15.13 9.68
CA ASN A 120 -10.83 -14.57 8.47
C ASN A 120 -12.20 -13.89 8.68
N PHE A 121 -12.38 -13.13 9.76
CA PHE A 121 -13.62 -12.39 10.02
C PHE A 121 -13.38 -10.98 10.59
N ILE A 122 -14.40 -10.13 10.47
CA ILE A 122 -14.37 -8.77 11.00
C ILE A 122 -14.70 -8.80 12.50
N THR A 123 -13.82 -8.20 13.29
CA THR A 123 -13.93 -8.08 14.74
C THR A 123 -14.31 -6.65 15.15
N TYR A 124 -14.92 -6.55 16.32
CA TYR A 124 -15.34 -5.30 16.94
C TYR A 124 -14.71 -5.23 18.34
N ASP A 125 -13.58 -4.56 18.43
CA ASP A 125 -12.73 -4.59 19.63
C ASP A 125 -12.83 -3.29 20.42
N ILE A 126 -12.39 -3.34 21.68
CA ILE A 126 -12.26 -2.18 22.57
C ILE A 126 -10.80 -1.94 22.87
N TRP A 127 -10.32 -0.71 22.66
CA TRP A 127 -8.98 -0.28 23.07
C TRP A 127 -9.05 0.84 24.12
N TRP A 128 -8.42 0.64 25.27
CA TRP A 128 -8.52 1.55 26.42
C TRP A 128 -7.45 2.64 26.44
N ASP A 129 -6.19 2.26 26.14
CA ASP A 129 -5.01 3.12 26.32
C ASP A 129 -4.12 3.23 25.07
N ILE A 130 -4.53 2.60 23.96
CA ILE A 130 -3.74 2.53 22.73
C ILE A 130 -4.55 3.16 21.59
N ASN A 131 -4.01 4.23 21.01
CA ASN A 131 -4.60 4.91 19.87
C ASN A 131 -3.74 4.65 18.62
N PHE A 132 -4.22 3.80 17.71
CA PHE A 132 -3.58 3.51 16.42
C PHE A 132 -3.98 4.47 15.29
N SER A 133 -4.60 5.62 15.62
CA SER A 133 -5.12 6.59 14.64
C SER A 133 -6.16 6.01 13.65
N VAL A 134 -6.86 4.95 14.06
CA VAL A 134 -7.98 4.36 13.32
C VAL A 134 -9.30 5.02 13.73
N PRO A 135 -10.36 4.94 12.90
CA PRO A 135 -11.69 5.38 13.30
C PRO A 135 -12.16 4.65 14.56
N ILE A 136 -12.61 5.41 15.55
CA ILE A 136 -13.17 4.93 16.81
C ILE A 136 -14.67 5.18 16.79
N PHE A 137 -15.48 4.23 17.23
CA PHE A 137 -16.94 4.29 17.23
C PHE A 137 -17.49 4.42 18.65
N GLU A 138 -18.74 4.89 18.75
CA GLU A 138 -19.42 5.06 20.05
C GLU A 138 -19.73 3.71 20.71
N SER A 139 -20.10 2.69 19.94
CA SER A 139 -20.45 1.36 20.44
C SER A 139 -20.18 0.27 19.41
N ARG A 140 -20.29 -0.99 19.85
CA ARG A 140 -20.24 -2.17 18.98
C ARG A 140 -21.28 -2.13 17.88
N GLU A 141 -22.51 -1.75 18.21
CA GLU A 141 -23.64 -1.70 17.27
C GLU A 141 -23.38 -0.66 16.16
N MET A 142 -22.73 0.46 16.50
CA MET A 142 -22.32 1.46 15.52
C MET A 142 -21.22 0.94 14.60
N ALA A 143 -20.26 0.20 15.15
CA ALA A 143 -19.21 -0.43 14.36
C ALA A 143 -19.80 -1.50 13.41
N GLN A 144 -20.77 -2.31 13.87
CA GLN A 144 -21.51 -3.26 13.03
C GLN A 144 -22.28 -2.58 11.90
N LYS A 145 -23.01 -1.51 12.20
CA LYS A 145 -23.74 -0.72 11.20
C LYS A 145 -22.84 -0.15 10.11
N VAL A 146 -21.61 0.26 10.46
CA VAL A 146 -20.61 0.74 9.49
C VAL A 146 -20.24 -0.39 8.53
N VAL A 147 -19.99 -1.60 9.04
CA VAL A 147 -19.68 -2.78 8.22
C VAL A 147 -20.85 -3.13 7.30
N GLU A 148 -22.09 -3.09 7.81
CA GLU A 148 -23.30 -3.30 7.01
C GLU A 148 -23.48 -2.25 5.89
N GLU A 149 -23.19 -0.97 6.18
CA GLU A 149 -23.30 0.12 5.18
C GLU A 149 -22.20 0.04 4.11
N ILE A 150 -21.01 -0.49 4.43
CA ILE A 150 -19.90 -0.64 3.47
C ILE A 150 -19.99 -1.95 2.66
N GLY A 151 -20.34 -3.05 3.33
CA GLY A 151 -20.20 -4.43 2.89
C GLY A 151 -18.83 -5.02 3.26
N GLU A 152 -18.81 -6.23 3.81
CA GLU A 152 -17.59 -6.88 4.32
C GLU A 152 -16.49 -7.01 3.26
N ASP A 153 -16.83 -7.50 2.06
CA ASP A 153 -15.86 -7.70 0.96
C ASP A 153 -15.17 -6.40 0.56
N ARG A 154 -15.92 -5.30 0.49
CA ARG A 154 -15.38 -3.98 0.15
C ARG A 154 -14.49 -3.47 1.27
N LEU A 155 -14.88 -3.68 2.52
CA LEU A 155 -14.07 -3.29 3.66
C LEU A 155 -12.74 -4.04 3.69
N LYS A 156 -12.76 -5.37 3.52
CA LYS A 156 -11.56 -6.21 3.39
C LYS A 156 -10.64 -5.74 2.26
N LYS A 157 -11.21 -5.57 1.06
CA LYS A 157 -10.45 -5.19 -0.12
C LYS A 157 -9.82 -3.80 -0.03
N TYR A 158 -10.60 -2.78 0.29
CA TYR A 158 -10.19 -1.38 0.10
C TYR A 158 -9.64 -0.71 1.36
N TYR A 159 -10.07 -1.13 2.56
CA TYR A 159 -9.57 -0.58 3.81
C TYR A 159 -8.45 -1.43 4.41
N PHE A 160 -8.67 -2.74 4.55
CA PHE A 160 -7.68 -3.67 5.09
C PHE A 160 -6.63 -4.13 4.07
N ARG A 161 -6.86 -3.88 2.77
CA ARG A 161 -5.94 -4.25 1.67
C ARG A 161 -5.68 -5.75 1.58
N LEU A 162 -6.75 -6.53 1.75
CA LEU A 162 -6.74 -7.99 1.64
C LEU A 162 -7.22 -8.40 0.24
N GLU A 163 -6.62 -9.43 -0.33
CA GLU A 163 -6.99 -10.00 -1.63
C GLU A 163 -8.21 -10.93 -1.55
#